data_AF-A0A0E3C086-F1
#
_entry.id   AF-A0A0E3C086-F1
#
_cell.length_a   1.000
_cell.length_b   1.000
_cell.length_c   1.000
_cell.angle_alpha   90.00
_cell.angle_beta   90.00
_cell.angle_gamma   90.00
#
_symmetry.space_group_name_H-M   'P 1'
#
loop_
_entity.id
_entity.type
_entity.pdbx_description
1 polymer ?
#
loop_
_entity_poly.entity_id
_entity_poly.type
_entity_poly.pdbx_seq_one_letter_code
_entity_poly.pdbx_strand_id
1 'polypeptide(L)'
;MMSARRLQAALRPDQPAPTAAALEKLAHALRDEGMSQAALYRLFQTEHARSDLDEPRLEALAGTMDLIWGGGWAKGHALFEQELSQERLDSE
;
A
#
# COMPACT_ATOMS: atom_id res chain seq x y z
N MET A 1 14.06 -8.31 -1.27
CA MET A 1 13.06 -8.20 -0.18
C MET A 1 11.85 -9.04 -0.51
N MET A 2 11.37 -9.87 0.41
CA MET A 2 10.21 -10.76 0.15
C MET A 2 8.89 -9.99 0.03
N SER A 3 8.77 -8.83 0.68
CA SER A 3 7.56 -7.99 0.68
C SER A 3 7.22 -7.42 -0.71
N ALA A 4 8.20 -6.86 -1.41
CA ALA A 4 8.01 -6.35 -2.77
C ALA A 4 7.58 -7.46 -3.74
N ARG A 5 8.17 -8.65 -3.63
CA ARG A 5 7.76 -9.81 -4.44
C ARG A 5 6.32 -10.24 -4.18
N ARG A 6 5.84 -10.16 -2.93
CA ARG A 6 4.46 -10.48 -2.57
C ARG A 6 3.47 -9.47 -3.18
N LEU A 7 3.77 -8.18 -3.09
CA LEU A 7 2.94 -7.14 -3.71
C LEU A 7 2.94 -7.26 -5.24
N GLN A 8 4.12 -7.43 -5.85
CA GLN A 8 4.25 -7.67 -7.29
C GLN A 8 3.49 -8.90 -7.77
N ALA A 9 3.52 -9.99 -6.99
CA ALA A 9 2.77 -11.20 -7.29
C ALA A 9 1.25 -10.96 -7.29
N ALA A 10 0.74 -10.14 -6.37
CA ALA A 10 -0.68 -9.77 -6.30
C ALA A 10 -1.11 -8.85 -7.45
N LEU A 11 -0.18 -8.08 -8.02
CA LEU A 11 -0.45 -7.11 -9.10
C LEU A 11 -0.21 -7.69 -10.50
N ARG A 12 0.18 -8.95 -10.65
CA ARG A 12 0.60 -9.47 -11.96
C ARG A 12 -0.50 -9.29 -13.02
N PRO A 13 -0.15 -8.88 -14.25
CA PRO A 13 -1.14 -8.68 -15.32
C PRO A 13 -1.85 -9.96 -15.77
N ASP A 14 -1.24 -11.12 -15.54
CA ASP A 14 -1.78 -12.44 -15.92
C ASP A 14 -2.82 -12.99 -14.91
N GLN A 15 -3.14 -12.23 -13.87
CA GLN A 15 -4.17 -12.56 -12.89
C GLN A 15 -5.31 -11.53 -12.92
N PRO A 16 -6.50 -11.85 -12.38
CA PRO A 16 -7.50 -10.83 -12.11
C PRO A 16 -6.92 -9.71 -11.24
N ALA A 17 -7.35 -8.46 -11.48
CA ALA A 17 -6.96 -7.35 -10.62
C ALA A 17 -7.32 -7.67 -9.15
N PRO A 18 -6.40 -7.45 -8.19
CA PRO A 18 -6.69 -7.69 -6.80
C PRO A 18 -7.76 -6.72 -6.32
N THR A 19 -8.66 -7.19 -5.45
CA THR A 19 -9.61 -6.31 -4.78
C THR A 19 -8.88 -5.44 -3.75
N ALA A 20 -9.43 -4.26 -3.44
CA ALA A 20 -8.90 -3.38 -2.39
C ALA A 20 -8.73 -4.13 -1.05
N ALA A 21 -9.71 -4.95 -0.67
CA ALA A 21 -9.64 -5.77 0.55
C ALA A 21 -8.49 -6.81 0.54
N ALA A 22 -8.07 -7.31 -0.62
CA ALA A 22 -6.93 -8.22 -0.72
C ALA A 22 -5.60 -7.49 -0.50
N LEU A 23 -5.46 -6.28 -1.05
CA LEU A 23 -4.29 -5.44 -0.84
C LEU A 23 -4.22 -4.90 0.59
N GLU A 24 -5.35 -4.53 1.19
CA GLU A 24 -5.46 -4.15 2.59
C GLU A 24 -4.99 -5.29 3.52
N LYS A 25 -5.45 -6.53 3.28
CA LYS A 25 -4.95 -7.71 4.03
C LYS A 25 -3.46 -7.91 3.89
N LEU A 26 -2.91 -7.70 2.69
CA LEU A 26 -1.46 -7.78 2.47
C LEU A 26 -0.74 -6.67 3.24
N ALA A 27 -1.26 -5.44 3.25
CA ALA A 27 -0.69 -4.32 3.99
C ALA A 27 -0.70 -4.59 5.50
N HIS A 28 -1.79 -5.14 6.05
CA HIS A 28 -1.86 -5.61 7.44
C HIS A 28 -0.79 -6.67 7.75
N ALA A 29 -0.68 -7.71 6.91
CA ALA A 29 0.31 -8.76 7.13
C ALA A 29 1.75 -8.19 7.14
N LEU A 30 2.07 -7.27 6.23
CA LEU A 30 3.39 -6.63 6.18
C LEU A 30 3.64 -5.72 7.39
N ARG A 31 2.61 -5.02 7.89
CA ARG A 31 2.68 -4.26 9.15
C ARG A 31 2.95 -5.19 10.34
N ASP A 32 2.21 -6.29 10.44
CA ASP A 32 2.35 -7.27 11.53
C ASP A 32 3.70 -8.00 11.49
N GLU A 33 4.30 -8.11 10.31
CA GLU A 33 5.68 -8.56 10.11
C GLU A 33 6.75 -7.51 10.49
N GLY A 34 6.34 -6.33 10.97
CA GLY A 34 7.21 -5.29 11.51
C GLY A 34 7.61 -4.21 10.50
N MET A 35 6.98 -4.13 9.32
CA MET A 35 7.24 -3.06 8.37
C MET A 35 6.73 -1.71 8.92
N SER A 36 7.56 -0.67 8.86
CA SER A 36 7.16 0.67 9.27
C SER A 36 6.11 1.26 8.31
N GLN A 37 5.35 2.23 8.80
CA GLN A 37 4.33 2.93 8.01
C GLN A 37 4.93 3.58 6.76
N ALA A 38 6.07 4.27 6.88
CA ALA A 38 6.73 4.92 5.75
C ALA A 38 7.33 3.90 4.76
N ALA A 39 7.93 2.81 5.24
CA ALA A 39 8.41 1.73 4.38
C ALA A 39 7.27 1.06 3.60
N LEU A 40 6.13 0.83 4.25
CA LEU A 40 4.95 0.26 3.63
C LEU A 40 4.34 1.22 2.60
N TYR A 41 4.21 2.51 2.94
CA TYR A 41 3.71 3.52 2.01
C TYR A 41 4.60 3.63 0.75
N ARG A 42 5.92 3.69 0.91
CA ARG A 42 6.88 3.73 -0.21
C ARG A 42 6.80 2.49 -1.09
N LEU A 43 6.59 1.31 -0.49
CA LEU A 43 6.42 0.07 -1.23
C LEU A 43 5.21 0.14 -2.16
N PHE A 44 4.06 0.56 -1.65
CA PHE A 44 2.83 0.70 -2.45
C PHE A 44 2.95 1.85 -3.47
N GLN A 45 3.54 2.98 -3.09
CA GLN A 45 3.81 4.10 -3.99
C GLN A 45 4.68 3.70 -5.18
N THR A 46 5.71 2.88 -4.94
CA THR A 46 6.62 2.39 -6.00
C THR A 46 5.86 1.57 -7.03
N GLU A 47 4.97 0.67 -6.60
CA GLU A 47 4.16 -0.12 -7.52
C GLU A 47 3.09 0.73 -8.20
N HIS A 48 2.49 1.71 -7.51
CA HIS A 48 1.51 2.64 -8.10
C HIS A 48 2.12 3.54 -9.18
N ALA A 49 3.40 3.86 -9.10
CA ALA A 49 4.11 4.65 -10.11
C ALA A 49 4.42 3.87 -11.41
N ARG A 50 4.09 2.57 -11.48
CA ARG A 50 4.36 1.73 -12.64
C ARG A 50 3.37 2.03 -13.78
N SER A 51 3.91 2.14 -14.99
CA SER A 51 3.12 2.43 -16.18
C SER A 51 2.40 1.21 -16.79
N ASP A 52 2.72 -0.01 -16.34
CA ASP A 52 2.20 -1.26 -16.90
C ASP A 52 0.97 -1.80 -16.15
N LEU A 53 0.47 -1.07 -15.15
CA LEU A 53 -0.73 -1.42 -14.39
C LEU A 53 -1.97 -0.82 -15.06
N ASP A 54 -3.07 -1.57 -15.04
CA ASP A 54 -4.37 -1.09 -15.46
C ASP A 54 -5.06 -0.28 -14.34
N GLU A 55 -6.10 0.46 -14.72
CA GLU A 55 -6.84 1.35 -13.82
C GLU A 55 -7.35 0.65 -12.54
N PRO A 56 -7.93 -0.57 -12.59
CA PRO A 56 -8.38 -1.26 -11.38
C PRO A 56 -7.26 -1.57 -10.37
N ARG A 57 -6.05 -1.88 -10.85
CA ARG A 57 -4.89 -2.11 -9.98
C ARG A 57 -4.39 -0.81 -9.36
N LEU A 58 -4.38 0.27 -10.14
CA LEU A 58 -4.00 1.59 -9.66
C LEU A 58 -4.98 2.09 -8.59
N GLU A 59 -6.29 1.93 -8.81
CA GLU A 59 -7.31 2.28 -7.82
C GLU A 59 -7.16 1.49 -6.52
N ALA A 60 -6.93 0.17 -6.61
CA ALA A 60 -6.74 -0.67 -5.44
C ALA A 60 -5.47 -0.29 -4.66
N LEU A 61 -4.40 0.09 -5.36
CA LEU A 61 -3.16 0.58 -4.76
C LEU A 61 -3.37 1.94 -4.09
N ALA A 62 -4.00 2.89 -4.76
CA ALA A 62 -4.31 4.21 -4.23
C ALA A 62 -5.12 4.09 -2.93
N GLY A 63 -6.22 3.32 -2.97
CA GLY A 63 -7.04 3.07 -1.78
C GLY A 63 -6.27 2.46 -0.62
N THR A 64 -5.26 1.62 -0.88
CA THR A 64 -4.41 1.07 0.19
C THR A 64 -3.39 2.08 0.70
N MET A 65 -2.74 2.86 -0.18
CA MET A 65 -1.78 3.91 0.19
C MET A 65 -2.41 4.92 1.14
N ASP A 66 -3.63 5.25 0.86
CA ASP A 66 -4.47 6.13 1.61
C ASP A 66 -4.84 5.62 3.02
N LEU A 67 -5.16 4.33 3.17
CA LEU A 67 -5.32 3.69 4.48
C LEU A 67 -4.02 3.76 5.28
N ILE A 68 -2.88 3.58 4.61
CA ILE A 68 -1.54 3.70 5.21
C ILE A 68 -1.26 5.15 5.62
N TRP A 69 -1.67 6.13 4.82
CA TRP A 69 -1.50 7.55 5.13
C TRP A 69 -2.30 7.95 6.38
N GLY A 70 -3.53 7.46 6.52
CA GLY A 70 -4.35 7.65 7.72
C GLY A 70 -4.99 9.04 7.86
N GLY A 71 -4.66 9.99 6.98
CA GLY A 71 -5.13 11.37 6.99
C GLY A 71 -5.94 11.78 5.75
N GLY A 72 -7.15 12.30 5.96
CA GLY A 72 -7.85 13.11 4.94
C GLY A 72 -8.76 12.42 3.92
N TRP A 73 -9.25 11.20 4.17
CA TRP A 73 -10.49 10.60 3.62
C TRP A 73 -10.80 9.24 4.29
N ALA A 74 -9.77 8.57 4.84
CA ALA A 74 -9.85 7.32 5.61
C ALA A 74 -9.97 7.49 7.15
N LYS A 75 -10.53 8.61 7.64
CA LYS A 75 -10.61 8.85 9.10
C LYS A 75 -11.40 7.73 9.80
N GLY A 76 -10.73 6.99 10.69
CA GLY A 76 -11.30 5.85 11.44
C GLY A 76 -11.08 4.46 10.83
N HIS A 77 -10.50 4.37 9.63
CA HIS A 77 -10.11 3.11 8.96
C HIS A 77 -8.60 3.06 8.66
N ALA A 78 -7.81 3.93 9.28
CA ALA A 78 -6.37 3.99 9.05
C ALA A 78 -5.68 2.67 9.43
N LEU A 79 -4.69 2.27 8.64
CA LEU A 79 -3.89 1.08 8.90
C LEU A 79 -2.96 1.28 10.10
N PHE A 80 -2.62 2.52 10.44
CA PHE A 80 -1.78 2.89 11.57
C PHE A 80 -2.50 3.92 12.44
N GLU A 81 -2.18 3.94 13.74
CA GLU A 81 -2.81 4.86 14.71
C GLU A 81 -2.44 6.32 14.46
N GLN A 82 -1.27 6.56 13.88
CA GLN A 82 -0.75 7.89 13.59
C GLN A 82 -0.88 8.18 12.09
N GLU A 83 -1.26 9.41 11.76
CA GLU A 83 -1.21 9.91 10.40
C GLU A 83 0.24 9.98 9.91
N LEU A 84 0.47 9.53 8.67
CA LEU A 84 1.77 9.66 8.04
C LEU A 84 2.00 11.12 7.65
N SER A 85 3.14 11.67 8.05
CA SER A 85 3.58 13.00 7.62
C SER A 85 4.64 12.88 6.54
N GLN A 86 4.74 13.92 5.70
CA GLN A 86 5.80 14.02 4.70
C GLN A 86 7.20 14.00 5.36
N GLU A 87 7.38 14.67 6.50
CA GLU A 87 8.64 14.67 7.25
C GLU A 87 9.09 13.26 7.65
N ARG A 88 8.14 12.41 8.06
CA ARG A 88 8.42 11.02 8.41
C ARG A 88 8.76 10.20 7.18
N LEU A 89 8.06 10.45 6.08
CA LEU A 89 8.38 9.86 4.78
C LEU A 89 9.76 10.26 4.26
N ASP A 90 10.31 11.40 4.64
CA ASP A 90 11.63 11.85 4.18
C ASP A 90 12.76 11.42 5.14
N SER A 91 12.43 11.10 6.40
CA SER A 91 13.41 10.79 7.45
C SER A 91 13.75 9.30 7.61
N GLU A 92 12.83 8.40 7.28
CA GLU A 92 13.06 6.94 7.27
C GLU A 92 13.75 6.47 5.98
#